data_AF-A0ABD3Y2R3-F1
#
_entry.id   AF-A0ABD3Y2R3-F1
#
_cell.length_a   1.000
_cell.length_b   1.000
_cell.length_c   1.000
_cell.angle_alpha   90.00
_cell.angle_beta   90.00
_cell.angle_gamma   90.00
#
_symmetry.space_group_name_H-M   'P 1'
#
loop_
_entity.id
_entity.type
_entity.pdbx_description
1 polymer ?
#
loop_
_entity_poly.entity_id
_entity_poly.type
_entity_poly.pdbx_seq_one_letter_code
_entity_poly.pdbx_strand_id
1 'polypeptide(L)'
;NILGSYWDEERKYVDENYETIPFPFEEIKTDEFVDEFTWSFDHLLGYIDSWSATQHYIKKNGSNPVNLIKEELKESWNNNDKKVTFPLLLRIGKMKK
;
A
#
# COMPACT_ATOMS: atom_id res chain seq x y z
N ASN A 1 -15.47 4.63 1.78
CA ASN A 1 -13.99 4.59 1.84
C ASN A 1 -13.51 5.97 2.28
N ILE A 2 -12.84 6.10 3.43
CA ILE A 2 -12.39 7.40 4.02
C ILE A 2 -11.33 8.07 3.14
N LEU A 3 -10.39 7.29 2.59
CA LEU A 3 -9.24 7.79 1.83
C LEU A 3 -9.49 7.84 0.32
N GLY A 4 -10.67 7.41 -0.17
CA GLY A 4 -10.93 7.21 -1.60
C GLY A 4 -10.55 8.40 -2.49
N SER A 5 -10.95 9.62 -2.12
CA SER A 5 -10.67 10.84 -2.89
C SER A 5 -9.28 11.44 -2.67
N TYR A 6 -8.42 10.78 -1.88
CA TYR A 6 -7.10 11.29 -1.48
C TYR A 6 -5.95 10.52 -2.14
N TRP A 7 -6.26 9.39 -2.79
CA TRP A 7 -5.31 8.66 -3.61
C TRP A 7 -5.01 9.43 -4.90
N ASP A 8 -3.74 9.43 -5.29
CA ASP A 8 -3.31 9.96 -6.57
C ASP A 8 -3.83 9.08 -7.71
N GLU A 9 -4.11 9.68 -8.87
CA GLU A 9 -4.63 8.95 -10.03
C GLU A 9 -3.64 7.86 -10.51
N GLU A 10 -2.34 8.11 -10.36
CA GLU A 10 -1.25 7.20 -10.70
C GLU A 10 -1.27 5.92 -9.87
N ARG A 11 -1.92 5.91 -8.70
CA ARG A 11 -2.10 4.72 -7.84
C ARG A 11 -2.79 3.58 -8.59
N LYS A 12 -3.61 3.89 -9.60
CA LYS A 12 -4.29 2.89 -10.44
C LYS A 12 -3.32 1.87 -11.03
N TYR A 13 -2.09 2.26 -11.36
CA TYR A 13 -1.11 1.32 -11.90
C TYR A 13 -0.69 0.29 -10.85
N VAL A 14 -0.64 0.66 -9.57
CA VAL A 14 -0.39 -0.31 -8.49
C VAL A 14 -1.57 -1.26 -8.34
N ASP A 15 -2.79 -0.73 -8.36
CA ASP A 15 -4.02 -1.51 -8.22
C ASP A 15 -4.22 -2.49 -9.41
N GLU A 16 -3.68 -2.13 -10.58
CA GLU A 16 -3.66 -2.94 -11.81
C GLU A 16 -2.34 -3.74 -11.96
N ASN A 17 -1.60 -3.99 -10.87
CA ASN A 17 -0.35 -4.77 -10.85
C ASN A 17 0.71 -4.32 -11.86
N TYR A 18 0.70 -3.04 -12.20
CA TYR A 18 1.47 -2.38 -13.25
C TYR A 18 1.21 -2.91 -14.68
N GLU A 19 0.21 -3.76 -14.91
CA GLU A 19 -0.05 -4.39 -16.23
C GLU A 19 -0.44 -3.36 -17.31
N THR A 20 -1.04 -2.25 -16.89
CA THR A 20 -1.60 -1.21 -17.77
C THR A 20 -0.67 0.00 -17.96
N ILE A 21 0.40 0.11 -17.17
CA ILE A 21 1.33 1.24 -17.31
C ILE A 21 1.99 1.20 -18.71
N PRO A 22 2.17 2.34 -19.40
CA PRO A 22 2.91 2.33 -20.66
C PRO A 22 4.32 1.77 -20.45
N PHE A 23 4.62 0.65 -21.11
CA PHE A 23 5.86 -0.12 -20.89
C PHE A 23 6.50 -0.53 -22.23
N PRO A 24 7.33 0.34 -22.84
CA PRO A 24 7.89 0.12 -24.17
C PRO A 24 9.14 -0.77 -24.15
N PHE A 25 9.12 -1.85 -23.37
CA PHE A 25 10.23 -2.79 -23.21
C PHE A 25 9.80 -4.20 -23.60
N GLU A 26 10.77 -5.05 -23.93
CA GLU A 26 10.50 -6.48 -24.12
C GLU A 26 10.30 -7.13 -22.76
N GLU A 27 9.05 -7.45 -22.42
CA GLU A 27 8.67 -7.91 -21.09
C GLU A 27 9.22 -9.30 -20.77
N ILE A 28 9.73 -9.45 -19.55
CA ILE A 28 10.31 -10.67 -19.02
C ILE A 28 9.34 -11.23 -17.99
N LYS A 29 9.00 -12.53 -18.12
CA LYS A 29 8.19 -13.22 -17.11
C LYS A 29 8.92 -13.27 -15.77
N THR A 30 8.22 -12.96 -14.71
CA THR A 30 8.71 -13.02 -13.33
C THR A 30 7.95 -14.07 -12.55
N ASP A 31 8.61 -14.67 -11.57
CA ASP A 31 7.94 -15.46 -10.56
C ASP A 31 7.19 -14.55 -9.57
N GLU A 32 6.32 -15.13 -8.75
CA GLU A 32 5.66 -14.42 -7.65
C GLU A 32 6.60 -14.34 -6.44
N PHE A 33 6.71 -13.15 -5.87
CA PHE A 33 7.50 -12.91 -4.65
C PHE A 33 6.62 -12.25 -3.60
N VAL A 34 6.84 -12.62 -2.35
CA VAL A 34 6.11 -12.10 -1.19
C VAL A 34 7.11 -11.74 -0.10
N ASP A 35 7.00 -10.52 0.41
CA ASP A 35 7.68 -10.14 1.64
C ASP A 35 6.80 -10.52 2.84
N GLU A 36 7.41 -11.14 3.85
CA GLU A 36 6.75 -11.49 5.10
C GLU A 36 7.37 -10.73 6.27
N PHE A 37 6.51 -10.17 7.12
CA PHE A 37 6.92 -9.45 8.32
C PHE A 37 6.10 -9.91 9.52
N THR A 38 6.68 -9.75 10.72
CA THR A 38 5.94 -9.84 11.98
C THR A 38 5.74 -8.43 12.52
N TRP A 39 4.49 -7.96 12.54
CA TRP A 39 4.14 -6.60 12.94
C TRP A 39 3.42 -6.58 14.29
N SER A 40 3.78 -5.59 15.12
CA SER A 40 2.94 -5.16 16.23
C SER A 40 1.82 -4.26 15.72
N PHE A 41 0.87 -3.92 16.58
CA PHE A 41 -0.19 -2.97 16.24
C PHE A 41 0.37 -1.59 15.86
N ASP A 42 1.42 -1.13 16.54
CA ASP A 42 2.04 0.16 16.25
C ASP A 42 2.75 0.18 14.89
N HIS A 43 3.32 -0.95 14.43
CA HIS A 43 3.85 -1.07 13.07
C HIS A 43 2.74 -0.90 12.02
N LEU A 44 1.56 -1.50 12.24
CA LEU A 44 0.42 -1.32 11.35
C LEU A 44 -0.02 0.15 11.29
N LEU A 45 -0.17 0.81 12.45
CA LEU A 45 -0.56 2.22 12.48
C LEU A 45 0.45 3.11 11.76
N GLY A 46 1.74 2.92 12.04
CA GLY A 46 2.82 3.66 11.36
C GLY A 46 2.83 3.43 9.85
N TYR A 47 2.53 2.21 9.39
CA TYR A 47 2.42 1.92 7.97
C TYR A 47 1.25 2.65 7.31
N ILE A 48 0.05 2.62 7.89
CA ILE A 48 -1.13 3.33 7.35
C ILE A 48 -0.91 4.85 7.39
N ASP A 49 -0.26 5.35 8.43
CA ASP A 49 0.14 6.76 8.55
C ASP A 49 1.09 7.17 7.41
N SER A 50 1.95 6.27 6.94
CA SER A 50 2.89 6.56 5.86
C SER A 50 2.26 6.62 4.45
N TRP A 51 1.00 6.21 4.28
CA TRP A 51 0.34 6.23 2.97
C TRP A 51 0.15 7.67 2.45
N SER A 52 0.41 7.87 1.15
CA SER A 52 0.24 9.19 0.52
C SER A 52 -1.18 9.74 0.69
N ALA A 53 -2.20 8.89 0.54
CA ALA A 53 -3.59 9.29 0.75
C ALA A 53 -3.88 9.72 2.20
N THR A 54 -3.28 9.07 3.20
CA THR A 54 -3.38 9.49 4.60
C THR A 54 -2.78 10.88 4.79
N GLN A 55 -1.60 11.13 4.20
CA GLN A 55 -0.94 12.44 4.25
C GLN A 55 -1.74 13.52 3.50
N HIS A 56 -2.34 13.21 2.36
CA HIS A 56 -3.24 14.11 1.64
C HIS A 56 -4.49 14.44 2.45
N TYR A 57 -5.06 13.44 3.15
CA TYR A 57 -6.18 13.67 4.06
C TYR A 57 -5.77 14.62 5.18
N ILE A 58 -4.63 14.39 5.84
CA ILE A 58 -4.14 15.24 6.93
C ILE A 58 -3.95 16.67 6.45
N LYS A 59 -3.31 16.85 5.29
CA LYS A 59 -3.07 18.16 4.70
C LYS A 59 -4.36 18.92 4.40
N LYS A 60 -5.41 18.23 3.93
CA LYS A 60 -6.69 18.85 3.56
C LYS A 60 -7.60 19.12 4.77
N ASN A 61 -7.62 18.22 5.75
CA ASN A 61 -8.61 18.23 6.85
C ASN A 61 -8.02 18.64 8.20
N GLY A 62 -6.69 18.75 8.32
CA GLY A 62 -6.01 19.09 9.56
C GLY A 62 -6.07 18.02 10.65
N SER A 63 -6.53 16.80 10.32
CA SER A 63 -6.67 15.68 11.26
C SER A 63 -6.23 14.37 10.62
N ASN A 64 -5.72 13.44 11.44
CA ASN A 64 -5.31 12.12 10.97
C ASN A 64 -6.52 11.16 10.92
N PRO A 65 -6.86 10.59 9.75
CA PRO A 65 -8.01 9.69 9.60
C PRO A 65 -7.80 8.35 10.32
N VAL A 66 -6.56 7.95 10.62
CA VAL A 66 -6.27 6.73 11.38
C VAL A 66 -6.89 6.80 12.78
N ASN A 67 -6.98 7.99 13.37
CA ASN A 67 -7.64 8.19 14.66
C ASN A 67 -9.13 7.81 14.65
N LEU A 68 -9.79 7.87 13.49
CA LEU A 68 -11.21 7.53 13.35
C LEU A 68 -11.46 6.03 13.44
N ILE A 69 -10.47 5.21 13.10
CA ILE A 69 -10.60 3.75 13.01
C ILE A 69 -9.74 3.01 14.05
N LYS A 70 -8.93 3.74 14.83
CA LYS A 70 -7.90 3.17 15.69
C LYS A 70 -8.43 2.13 16.69
N GLU A 71 -9.53 2.42 17.38
CA GLU A 71 -10.07 1.52 18.41
C GLU A 71 -10.67 0.25 17.79
N GLU A 72 -11.46 0.38 16.73
CA GLU A 72 -12.00 -0.76 15.97
C GLU A 72 -10.87 -1.62 15.36
N LEU A 73 -9.82 -0.97 14.84
CA LEU A 73 -8.66 -1.66 14.31
C LEU A 73 -7.87 -2.39 15.42
N LYS A 74 -7.75 -1.78 16.61
CA LYS A 74 -7.08 -2.40 17.75
C LYS A 74 -7.83 -3.63 18.26
N GLU A 75 -9.15 -3.54 18.36
CA GLU A 75 -10.01 -4.65 18.75
C GLU A 75 -9.86 -5.83 17.78
N SER A 76 -9.88 -5.56 16.46
CA SER A 76 -9.69 -6.61 15.45
C SER A 76 -8.27 -7.19 15.42
N TRP A 77 -7.25 -6.42 15.81
CA TRP A 77 -5.87 -6.91 15.89
C TRP A 77 -5.62 -7.89 17.05
N ASN A 78 -6.40 -7.79 18.14
CA ASN A 78 -6.39 -8.73 19.26
C ASN A 78 -5.03 -8.91 19.97
N ASN A 79 -4.35 -7.79 20.28
CA ASN A 79 -3.17 -7.64 21.15
C ASN A 79 -1.95 -8.56 20.93
N ASN A 80 -1.86 -9.25 19.79
CA ASN A 80 -0.72 -10.11 19.44
C ASN A 80 -0.06 -9.61 18.16
N ASP A 81 1.24 -9.85 18.03
CA ASP A 81 1.94 -9.64 16.77
C ASP A 81 1.31 -10.51 15.67
N LYS A 82 1.28 -9.98 14.44
CA LYS A 82 0.70 -10.66 13.28
C LYS A 82 1.74 -10.83 12.19
N LYS A 83 1.64 -11.94 11.48
CA LYS A 83 2.26 -12.05 10.16
C LYS A 83 1.51 -11.15 9.18
N VAL A 84 2.24 -10.27 8.52
CA VAL A 84 1.76 -9.41 7.45
C VAL A 84 2.56 -9.74 6.21
N THR A 85 1.86 -9.90 5.09
CA THR A 85 2.46 -10.27 3.81
C THR A 85 2.18 -9.21 2.76
N PHE A 86 3.18 -8.90 1.95
CA PHE A 86 3.05 -7.98 0.82
C PHE A 86 3.51 -8.67 -0.46
N PRO A 87 2.65 -8.78 -1.49
CA PRO A 87 3.10 -9.24 -2.79
C PRO A 87 4.01 -8.18 -3.43
N LEU A 88 5.15 -8.61 -3.97
CA LEU A 88 5.97 -7.73 -4.79
C LEU A 88 5.41 -7.71 -6.21
N LEU A 89 4.95 -6.53 -6.62
CA LEU A 89 4.43 -6.30 -7.95
C LEU A 89 5.60 -5.96 -8.88
N LEU A 90 5.86 -6.83 -9.85
CA LEU A 90 6.97 -6.71 -10.77
C LEU A 90 6.45 -6.59 -12.20
N ARG A 91 6.97 -5.59 -12.91
CA ARG A 91 6.91 -5.53 -14.37
C ARG A 91 8.29 -5.20 -14.91
N ILE A 92 8.94 -6.20 -15.46
CA ILE A 92 10.36 -6.15 -15.82
C ILE A 92 10.49 -6.31 -17.33
N GLY A 93 11.38 -5.54 -17.94
CA GLY A 93 11.62 -5.63 -19.37
C GLY A 93 13.05 -5.30 -19.75
N LYS A 94 13.48 -5.84 -20.88
CA LYS A 94 14.79 -5.57 -21.44
C LYS A 94 14.71 -4.34 -22.35
N MET A 95 15.61 -3.39 -22.13
CA MET A 95 15.81 -2.29 -23.07
C MET A 95 16.41 -2.82 -24.37
N LYS A 96 15.81 -2.47 -25.49
CA LYS A 96 16.43 -2.68 -26.81
C LYS A 96 17.64 -1.74 -26.92
N LYS A 97 18.81 -2.32 -27.16
CA LYS A 97 20.02 -1.55 -27.53
C LYS A 97 19.87 -0.99 -28.93
#